data_AF-A0A2N6CHC5-F1
#
_entry.id   AF-A0A2N6CHC5-F1
#
_cell.length_a   1.000
_cell.length_b   1.000
_cell.length_c   1.000
_cell.angle_alpha   90.00
_cell.angle_beta   90.00
_cell.angle_gamma   90.00
#
_symmetry.space_group_name_H-M   'P 1'
#
loop_
_entity.id
_entity.type
_entity.pdbx_description
1 polymer ?
#
loop_
_entity_poly.entity_id
_entity_poly.type
_entity_poly.pdbx_seq_one_letter_code
_entity_poly.pdbx_strand_id
1 'polypeptide(L)'
;MSIEPGFAYAQPRLQARHGQRVSAPAWSEAENSIDLGRCLQVFRSSPLRPWIAHLTAQAKISDIERHVRDDWRDYVNEVSGWAPPDWKPSLHWFATLLYLPLLGHLIEGYPAPQWLNTDSFVPSLAASEAGSLQSAIAVTALAPLAHVNDAGELLPAWIDHWRSLMPARMPGQTRTGVAELERSALDQVRAAATSVPASSVELRNEFRLRLQRLFRRHALSAVALFSHLALTALDVERLRGALIASRLRGIGATA
;
A
#
# COMPACT_ATOMS: atom_id res chain seq x y z
N MET A 1 -6.44 15.87 24.02
CA MET A 1 -5.48 14.83 23.62
C MET A 1 -5.65 13.66 24.57
N SER A 2 -6.46 12.68 24.19
CA SER A 2 -6.65 11.48 25.01
C SER A 2 -5.50 10.53 24.70
N ILE A 3 -4.57 10.38 25.63
CA ILE A 3 -3.45 9.44 25.50
C ILE A 3 -4.01 8.05 25.69
N GLU A 4 -3.86 7.18 24.69
CA GLU A 4 -4.18 5.76 24.82
C GLU A 4 -2.89 5.01 25.21
N PRO A 5 -2.70 4.63 26.49
CA PRO A 5 -1.43 4.11 26.99
C PRO A 5 -0.97 2.83 26.26
N GLY A 6 -1.90 2.07 25.67
CA GLY A 6 -1.59 0.90 24.83
C GLY A 6 -0.76 1.21 23.58
N PHE A 7 -0.70 2.47 23.14
CA PHE A 7 0.07 2.88 21.95
C PHE A 7 1.41 3.55 22.29
N ALA A 8 1.77 3.66 23.57
CA ALA A 8 3.03 4.27 23.99
C ALA A 8 4.27 3.54 23.41
N TYR A 9 4.19 2.22 23.21
CA TYR A 9 5.25 1.43 22.58
C TYR A 9 5.40 1.70 21.08
N ALA A 10 4.28 1.93 20.38
CA ALA A 10 4.26 2.16 18.93
C ALA A 10 4.75 3.56 18.56
N GLN A 11 4.39 4.59 19.33
CA GLN A 11 4.63 5.98 19.00
C GLN A 11 6.11 6.35 18.70
N PRO A 12 7.12 5.99 19.52
CA PRO A 12 8.50 6.35 19.21
C PRO A 12 9.03 5.64 17.97
N ARG A 13 8.60 4.39 17.71
CA ARG A 13 8.97 3.64 16.49
C ARG A 13 8.39 4.28 15.25
N LEU A 14 7.12 4.69 15.32
CA LEU A 14 6.47 5.42 14.23
C LEU A 14 7.19 6.73 13.94
N GLN A 15 7.57 7.51 14.96
CA GLN A 15 8.30 8.76 14.75
C GLN A 15 9.69 8.52 14.14
N ALA A 16 10.41 7.48 14.60
CA ALA A 16 11.69 7.10 14.02
C ALA A 16 11.56 6.72 12.53
N ARG A 17 10.57 5.89 12.17
CA ARG A 17 10.30 5.52 10.77
C ARG A 17 9.83 6.73 9.95
N HIS A 18 8.98 7.58 10.52
CA HIS A 18 8.47 8.76 9.83
C HIS A 18 9.57 9.79 9.52
N GLY A 19 10.56 9.92 10.41
CA GLY A 19 11.75 10.74 10.16
C GLY A 19 12.69 10.20 9.08
N GLN A 20 12.56 8.91 8.74
CA GLN A 20 13.38 8.21 7.73
C GLN A 20 12.70 8.18 6.35
N ARG A 21 11.92 9.20 5.97
CA ARG A 21 11.31 9.23 4.63
C ARG A 21 12.26 9.76 3.57
N VAL A 22 12.15 9.22 2.37
CA VAL A 22 12.96 9.63 1.21
C VAL A 22 12.63 11.07 0.82
N SER A 23 13.67 11.86 0.56
CA SER A 23 13.55 13.26 0.18
C SER A 23 13.00 13.42 -1.24
N ALA A 24 12.36 14.56 -1.52
CA ALA A 24 11.86 14.85 -2.87
C ALA A 24 12.95 14.82 -3.96
N PRO A 25 14.18 15.35 -3.73
CA PRO A 25 15.27 15.22 -4.71
C PRO A 25 15.66 13.78 -5.00
N ALA A 26 15.79 12.93 -3.97
CA ALA A 26 16.16 11.52 -4.16
C ALA A 26 15.08 10.75 -4.95
N TRP A 27 13.81 11.04 -4.69
CA TRP A 27 12.73 10.51 -5.51
C TRP A 27 12.83 10.95 -6.97
N SER A 28 13.05 12.25 -7.22
CA SER A 28 13.16 12.78 -8.58
C SER A 28 14.35 12.19 -9.34
N GLU A 29 15.50 12.01 -8.69
CA GLU A 29 16.66 11.36 -9.30
C GLU A 29 16.38 9.89 -9.67
N ALA A 30 15.74 9.13 -8.78
CA ALA A 30 15.41 7.74 -9.04
C ALA A 30 14.36 7.59 -10.17
N GLU A 31 13.30 8.40 -10.15
CA GLU A 31 12.23 8.36 -11.16
C GLU A 31 12.72 8.69 -12.57
N ASN A 32 13.71 9.57 -12.67
CA ASN A 32 14.35 9.96 -13.93
C ASN A 32 15.56 9.09 -14.32
N SER A 33 15.84 8.02 -13.57
CA SER A 33 16.94 7.11 -13.88
C SER A 33 16.73 6.40 -15.23
N ILE A 34 17.79 6.31 -16.03
CA ILE A 34 17.77 5.73 -17.38
C ILE A 34 17.48 4.22 -17.38
N ASP A 35 17.91 3.51 -16.33
CA ASP A 35 17.74 2.08 -16.17
C ASP A 35 17.53 1.69 -14.70
N LEU A 36 17.19 0.41 -14.48
CA LEU A 36 16.94 -0.15 -13.17
C LEU A 36 18.18 -0.12 -12.25
N GLY A 37 19.38 -0.34 -12.79
CA GLY A 37 20.62 -0.35 -12.01
C GLY A 37 20.88 1.02 -11.38
N ARG A 38 20.73 2.10 -12.14
CA ARG A 38 20.86 3.47 -11.64
C ARG A 38 19.76 3.82 -10.63
N CYS A 39 18.51 3.42 -10.90
CA CYS A 39 17.39 3.59 -9.98
C CYS A 39 17.66 2.93 -8.61
N LEU A 40 18.12 1.66 -8.63
CA LEU A 40 18.50 0.93 -7.41
C LEU A 40 19.66 1.60 -6.67
N GLN A 41 20.64 2.17 -7.39
CA GLN A 41 21.76 2.87 -6.77
C GLN A 41 21.29 4.07 -5.93
N VAL A 42 20.36 4.87 -6.46
CA VAL A 42 19.78 6.03 -5.75
C VAL A 42 19.04 5.58 -4.49
N PHE A 43 18.23 4.53 -4.59
CA PHE A 43 17.48 4.06 -3.41
C PHE A 43 18.34 3.36 -2.37
N ARG A 44 19.48 2.76 -2.75
CA ARG A 44 20.42 2.10 -1.81
C ARG A 44 21.09 3.09 -0.86
N SER A 45 21.26 4.35 -1.26
CA SER A 45 21.74 5.43 -0.39
C SER A 45 20.62 6.11 0.39
N SER A 46 19.38 5.66 0.25
CA SER A 46 18.20 6.20 0.92
C SER A 46 17.67 5.27 2.01
N PRO A 47 16.76 5.75 2.87
CA PRO A 47 16.05 4.90 3.82
C PRO A 47 15.23 3.75 3.21
N LEU A 48 14.96 3.75 1.90
CA LEU A 48 14.29 2.64 1.22
C LEU A 48 15.20 1.45 0.92
N ARG A 49 16.50 1.50 1.27
CA ARG A 49 17.44 0.40 1.07
C ARG A 49 16.89 -0.99 1.48
N PRO A 50 16.19 -1.17 2.62
CA PRO A 50 15.65 -2.47 2.99
C PRO A 50 14.67 -3.04 1.96
N TRP A 51 13.83 -2.20 1.35
CA TRP A 51 12.79 -2.58 0.37
C TRP A 51 13.33 -3.00 -1.00
N ILE A 52 14.62 -2.83 -1.23
CA ILE A 52 15.27 -3.13 -2.51
C ILE A 52 16.54 -3.96 -2.33
N ALA A 53 16.82 -4.43 -1.11
CA ALA A 53 18.03 -5.16 -0.79
C ALA A 53 18.16 -6.45 -1.62
N HIS A 54 17.04 -7.07 -1.95
CA HIS A 54 16.93 -8.32 -2.70
C HIS A 54 16.95 -8.13 -4.22
N LEU A 55 16.88 -6.89 -4.71
CA LEU A 55 16.79 -6.60 -6.14
C LEU A 55 18.16 -6.35 -6.78
N THR A 56 18.35 -6.95 -7.94
CA THR A 56 19.50 -6.76 -8.83
C THR A 56 19.12 -5.92 -10.05
N ALA A 57 20.12 -5.40 -10.78
CA ALA A 57 19.87 -4.64 -12.00
C ALA A 57 19.21 -5.48 -13.12
N GLN A 58 19.30 -6.81 -13.02
CA GLN A 58 18.73 -7.77 -13.98
C GLN A 58 17.35 -8.29 -13.54
N ALA A 59 16.81 -7.82 -12.41
CA ALA A 59 15.52 -8.27 -11.91
C ALA A 59 14.43 -8.14 -12.99
N LYS A 60 13.61 -9.19 -13.12
CA LYS A 60 12.45 -9.15 -14.00
C LYS A 60 11.33 -8.36 -13.33
N ILE A 61 10.39 -7.85 -14.12
CA ILE A 61 9.20 -7.17 -13.59
C ILE A 61 8.46 -8.06 -12.59
N SER A 62 8.38 -9.37 -12.87
CA SER A 62 7.79 -10.34 -11.94
C SER A 62 8.50 -10.44 -10.60
N ASP A 63 9.83 -10.31 -10.58
CA ASP A 63 10.59 -10.32 -9.33
C ASP A 63 10.39 -9.02 -8.54
N ILE A 64 10.30 -7.89 -9.24
CA ILE A 64 10.01 -6.59 -8.62
C ILE A 64 8.61 -6.61 -7.98
N GLU A 65 7.59 -7.03 -8.74
CA GLU A 65 6.20 -7.09 -8.26
C GLU A 65 6.05 -8.01 -7.03
N ARG A 66 6.72 -9.17 -7.05
CA ARG A 66 6.72 -10.12 -5.92
C ARG A 66 7.37 -9.52 -4.69
N HIS A 67 8.64 -9.11 -4.78
CA HIS A 67 9.38 -8.61 -3.60
C HIS A 67 8.73 -7.37 -2.99
N VAL A 68 8.21 -6.45 -3.79
CA VAL A 68 7.51 -5.26 -3.27
C VAL A 68 6.30 -5.65 -2.41
N ARG A 69 5.54 -6.67 -2.81
CA ARG A 69 4.40 -7.16 -2.02
C ARG A 69 4.84 -7.93 -0.79
N ASP A 70 5.87 -8.77 -0.92
CA ASP A 70 6.42 -9.53 0.20
C ASP A 70 6.92 -8.57 1.30
N ASP A 71 7.76 -7.61 0.92
CA ASP A 71 8.30 -6.60 1.84
C ASP A 71 7.18 -5.74 2.45
N TRP A 72 6.13 -5.43 1.69
CA TRP A 72 4.96 -4.71 2.21
C TRP A 72 4.23 -5.52 3.29
N ARG A 73 3.99 -6.80 3.06
CA ARG A 73 3.31 -7.67 4.03
C ARG A 73 4.14 -7.85 5.29
N ASP A 74 5.45 -8.02 5.15
CA ASP A 74 6.38 -8.12 6.28
C ASP A 74 6.39 -6.82 7.10
N TYR A 75 6.40 -5.67 6.42
CA TYR A 75 6.33 -4.37 7.09
C TYR A 75 4.99 -4.13 7.81
N VAL A 76 3.87 -4.48 7.18
CA VAL A 76 2.55 -4.42 7.83
C VAL A 76 2.55 -5.30 9.07
N ASN A 77 3.10 -6.51 9.00
CA ASN A 77 3.18 -7.41 10.14
C ASN A 77 4.05 -6.84 11.27
N GLU A 78 5.20 -6.25 10.96
CA GLU A 78 6.07 -5.56 11.93
C GLU A 78 5.30 -4.45 12.64
N VAL A 79 4.66 -3.54 11.90
CA VAL A 79 3.93 -2.39 12.45
C VAL A 79 2.72 -2.83 13.28
N SER A 80 2.00 -3.86 12.82
CA SER A 80 0.87 -4.46 13.54
C SER A 80 1.32 -5.06 14.86
N GLY A 81 2.55 -5.58 14.92
CA GLY A 81 3.17 -6.09 16.14
C GLY A 81 3.34 -5.04 17.26
N TRP A 82 3.33 -3.75 16.93
CA TRP A 82 3.48 -2.67 17.92
C TRP A 82 2.17 -2.25 18.58
N ALA A 83 1.02 -2.64 18.01
CA ALA A 83 -0.29 -2.24 18.49
C ALA A 83 -0.83 -3.18 19.58
N PRO A 84 -1.80 -2.72 20.39
CA PRO A 84 -2.56 -3.60 21.28
C PRO A 84 -3.25 -4.73 20.48
N PRO A 85 -3.43 -5.93 21.09
CA PRO A 85 -3.97 -7.12 20.40
C PRO A 85 -5.26 -6.87 19.63
N ASP A 86 -6.21 -6.15 20.22
CA ASP A 86 -7.55 -5.93 19.64
C ASP A 86 -7.50 -5.10 18.34
N TRP A 87 -6.44 -4.32 18.13
CA TRP A 87 -6.25 -3.51 16.92
C TRP A 87 -5.49 -4.23 15.81
N LYS A 88 -4.77 -5.32 16.14
CA LYS A 88 -3.93 -6.05 15.17
C LYS A 88 -4.69 -6.51 13.93
N PRO A 89 -5.91 -7.10 14.02
CA PRO A 89 -6.63 -7.54 12.83
C PRO A 89 -6.86 -6.40 11.82
N SER A 90 -7.29 -5.23 12.30
CA SER A 90 -7.51 -4.05 11.44
C SER A 90 -6.21 -3.51 10.81
N LEU A 91 -5.06 -3.69 11.45
CA LEU A 91 -3.75 -3.27 10.91
C LEU A 91 -3.22 -4.30 9.91
N HIS A 92 -3.32 -5.60 10.22
CA HIS A 92 -2.94 -6.68 9.32
C HIS A 92 -3.69 -6.63 8.00
N TRP A 93 -4.94 -6.16 8.01
CA TRP A 93 -5.72 -5.97 6.78
C TRP A 93 -5.06 -5.03 5.77
N PHE A 94 -4.19 -4.09 6.17
CA PHE A 94 -3.42 -3.26 5.22
C PHE A 94 -2.51 -4.08 4.29
N ALA A 95 -2.15 -5.32 4.66
CA ALA A 95 -1.39 -6.23 3.81
C ALA A 95 -2.10 -6.51 2.47
N THR A 96 -3.44 -6.43 2.44
CA THR A 96 -4.25 -6.67 1.23
C THR A 96 -4.39 -5.44 0.34
N LEU A 97 -4.01 -4.25 0.81
CA LEU A 97 -4.24 -2.99 0.11
C LEU A 97 -3.61 -2.94 -1.30
N LEU A 98 -2.39 -3.47 -1.45
CA LEU A 98 -1.68 -3.49 -2.74
C LEU A 98 -2.25 -4.51 -3.74
N TYR A 99 -3.23 -5.32 -3.33
CA TYR A 99 -3.94 -6.25 -4.20
C TYR A 99 -5.24 -5.66 -4.77
N LEU A 100 -5.71 -4.50 -4.29
CA LEU A 100 -6.92 -3.87 -4.85
C LEU A 100 -6.79 -3.57 -6.35
N PRO A 101 -5.67 -3.03 -6.87
CA PRO A 101 -5.52 -2.82 -8.31
C PRO A 101 -5.50 -4.14 -9.11
N LEU A 102 -4.93 -5.21 -8.54
CA LEU A 102 -4.97 -6.54 -9.16
C LEU A 102 -6.42 -7.04 -9.27
N LEU A 103 -7.21 -6.93 -8.20
CA LEU A 103 -8.60 -7.33 -8.23
C LEU A 103 -9.40 -6.53 -9.25
N GLY A 104 -9.18 -5.21 -9.33
CA GLY A 104 -9.82 -4.37 -10.35
C GLY A 104 -9.49 -4.84 -11.76
N HIS A 105 -8.21 -5.08 -12.05
CA HIS A 105 -7.75 -5.61 -13.33
C HIS A 105 -8.39 -6.95 -13.69
N LEU A 106 -8.53 -7.88 -12.74
CA LEU A 106 -9.16 -9.18 -12.97
C LEU A 106 -10.68 -9.06 -13.12
N ILE A 107 -11.34 -8.19 -12.36
CA ILE A 107 -12.78 -7.91 -12.46
C ILE A 107 -13.12 -7.31 -13.82
N GLU A 108 -12.26 -6.45 -14.36
CA GLU A 108 -12.37 -5.87 -15.70
C GLU A 108 -12.12 -6.91 -16.82
N GLY A 109 -11.76 -8.15 -16.48
CA GLY A 109 -11.60 -9.25 -17.43
C GLY A 109 -10.23 -9.31 -18.11
N TYR A 110 -9.26 -8.52 -17.64
CA TYR A 110 -7.90 -8.59 -18.17
C TYR A 110 -7.17 -9.87 -17.71
N PRO A 111 -6.23 -10.38 -18.52
CA PRO A 111 -5.51 -11.60 -18.19
C PRO A 111 -4.66 -11.43 -16.92
N ALA A 112 -4.58 -12.51 -16.13
CA ALA A 112 -3.76 -12.54 -14.92
C ALA A 112 -2.29 -12.19 -15.23
N PRO A 113 -1.69 -11.22 -14.51
CA PRO A 113 -0.29 -10.88 -14.70
C PRO A 113 0.64 -12.06 -14.41
N GLN A 114 1.70 -12.23 -15.19
CA GLN A 114 2.63 -13.36 -15.09
C GLN A 114 3.26 -13.51 -13.68
N TRP A 115 3.43 -12.41 -12.96
CA TRP A 115 4.03 -12.43 -11.62
C TRP A 115 3.17 -13.19 -10.61
N LEU A 116 1.86 -13.27 -10.83
CA LEU A 116 0.89 -13.93 -9.95
C LEU A 116 1.17 -15.43 -9.81
N ASN A 117 1.79 -16.05 -10.84
CA ASN A 117 2.22 -17.45 -10.81
C ASN A 117 3.25 -17.76 -9.71
N THR A 118 3.91 -16.73 -9.17
CA THR A 118 4.91 -16.86 -8.11
C THR A 118 4.46 -16.22 -6.78
N ASP A 119 3.23 -15.73 -6.70
CA ASP A 119 2.69 -15.11 -5.50
C ASP A 119 2.12 -16.18 -4.55
N SER A 120 2.65 -16.23 -3.33
CA SER A 120 2.23 -17.20 -2.30
C SER A 120 1.03 -16.75 -1.48
N PHE A 121 0.61 -15.49 -1.59
CA PHE A 121 -0.46 -14.89 -0.81
C PHE A 121 -1.84 -15.14 -1.43
N VAL A 122 -1.91 -15.15 -2.77
CA VAL A 122 -3.14 -15.37 -3.54
C VAL A 122 -2.98 -16.41 -4.66
N PRO A 123 -2.48 -17.62 -4.36
CA PRO A 123 -2.11 -18.60 -5.39
C PRO A 123 -3.29 -19.06 -6.26
N SER A 124 -4.52 -19.09 -5.71
CA SER A 124 -5.73 -19.47 -6.44
C SER A 124 -6.07 -18.51 -7.58
N LEU A 125 -5.65 -17.23 -7.49
CA LEU A 125 -5.93 -16.23 -8.53
C LEU A 125 -5.10 -16.48 -9.80
N ALA A 126 -3.89 -17.04 -9.66
CA ALA A 126 -3.04 -17.40 -10.81
C ALA A 126 -3.67 -18.52 -11.67
N ALA A 127 -4.38 -19.45 -11.01
CA ALA A 127 -4.98 -20.62 -11.64
C ALA A 127 -6.46 -20.42 -12.03
N SER A 128 -7.00 -19.22 -11.84
CA SER A 128 -8.43 -18.96 -12.07
C SER A 128 -8.76 -18.94 -13.56
N GLU A 129 -9.77 -19.71 -13.95
CA GLU A 129 -10.38 -19.68 -15.27
C GLU A 129 -11.43 -18.56 -15.38
N ALA A 130 -11.76 -18.16 -16.62
CA ALA A 130 -12.80 -17.17 -16.88
C ALA A 130 -14.14 -17.59 -16.21
N GLY A 131 -14.72 -16.69 -15.42
CA GLY A 131 -15.97 -16.95 -14.68
C GLY A 131 -15.80 -17.63 -13.31
N SER A 132 -14.58 -17.96 -12.90
CA SER A 132 -14.29 -18.57 -11.58
C SER A 132 -13.63 -17.61 -10.58
N LEU A 133 -13.46 -16.33 -10.94
CA LEU A 133 -12.68 -15.35 -10.18
C LEU A 133 -13.18 -15.19 -8.74
N GLN A 134 -14.49 -15.08 -8.53
CA GLN A 134 -15.08 -14.89 -7.20
C GLN A 134 -14.78 -16.08 -6.28
N SER A 135 -14.89 -17.31 -6.81
CA SER A 135 -14.53 -18.54 -6.09
C SER A 135 -13.03 -18.58 -5.78
N ALA A 136 -12.19 -18.12 -6.71
CA ALA A 136 -10.75 -18.04 -6.50
C ALA A 136 -10.38 -17.01 -5.41
N ILE A 137 -11.06 -15.85 -5.35
CA ILE A 137 -10.87 -14.84 -4.29
C ILE A 137 -11.32 -15.40 -2.94
N ALA A 138 -12.45 -16.12 -2.89
CA ALA A 138 -13.08 -16.63 -1.68
C ALA A 138 -12.20 -17.59 -0.85
N VAL A 139 -11.18 -18.20 -1.46
CA VAL A 139 -10.24 -19.11 -0.78
C VAL A 139 -8.90 -18.46 -0.40
N THR A 140 -8.80 -17.13 -0.53
CA THR A 140 -7.58 -16.36 -0.18
C THR A 140 -7.81 -15.45 1.02
N ALA A 141 -6.75 -14.75 1.43
CA ALA A 141 -6.87 -13.65 2.39
C ALA A 141 -7.77 -12.50 1.89
N LEU A 142 -8.09 -12.43 0.60
CA LEU A 142 -8.99 -11.44 -0.01
C LEU A 142 -10.47 -11.89 0.00
N ALA A 143 -10.80 -13.02 0.63
CA ALA A 143 -12.17 -13.57 0.66
C ALA A 143 -13.28 -12.56 1.01
N PRO A 144 -13.08 -11.59 1.93
CA PRO A 144 -14.09 -10.55 2.19
C PRO A 144 -14.50 -9.72 0.96
N LEU A 145 -13.67 -9.69 -0.09
CA LEU A 145 -13.91 -8.96 -1.34
C LEU A 145 -14.47 -9.85 -2.46
N ALA A 146 -14.68 -11.14 -2.23
CA ALA A 146 -15.09 -12.11 -3.25
C ALA A 146 -16.46 -11.80 -3.90
N HIS A 147 -17.29 -11.01 -3.23
CA HIS A 147 -18.62 -10.63 -3.72
C HIS A 147 -18.61 -9.40 -4.61
N VAL A 148 -17.48 -8.68 -4.70
CA VAL A 148 -17.36 -7.43 -5.44
C VAL A 148 -17.19 -7.74 -6.93
N ASN A 149 -18.06 -7.16 -7.76
CA ASN A 149 -18.06 -7.35 -9.22
C ASN A 149 -17.74 -6.06 -10.00
N ASP A 150 -17.54 -4.95 -9.30
CA ASP A 150 -17.15 -3.67 -9.87
C ASP A 150 -15.86 -3.18 -9.20
N ALA A 151 -14.86 -2.83 -10.02
CA ALA A 151 -13.61 -2.28 -9.55
C ALA A 151 -13.81 -0.98 -8.73
N GLY A 152 -14.83 -0.19 -9.05
CA GLY A 152 -15.20 1.03 -8.30
C GLY A 152 -15.69 0.76 -6.87
N GLU A 153 -16.18 -0.46 -6.60
CA GLU A 153 -16.70 -0.87 -5.29
C GLU A 153 -15.64 -1.54 -4.39
N LEU A 154 -14.45 -1.84 -4.92
CA LEU A 154 -13.39 -2.53 -4.18
C LEU A 154 -12.89 -1.76 -2.95
N LEU A 155 -12.59 -0.46 -3.09
CA LEU A 155 -12.14 0.34 -1.94
C LEU A 155 -13.25 0.50 -0.88
N PRO A 156 -14.51 0.84 -1.25
CA PRO A 156 -15.62 0.79 -0.30
C PRO A 156 -15.72 -0.55 0.44
N ALA A 157 -15.76 -1.68 -0.26
CA ALA A 157 -15.85 -3.01 0.36
C ALA A 157 -14.63 -3.33 1.27
N TRP A 158 -13.43 -2.90 0.86
CA TRP A 158 -12.22 -3.02 1.67
C TRP A 158 -12.31 -2.22 2.97
N ILE A 159 -12.81 -0.99 2.91
CA ILE A 159 -13.04 -0.13 4.09
C ILE A 159 -14.12 -0.73 4.99
N ASP A 160 -15.18 -1.28 4.43
CA ASP A 160 -16.27 -1.92 5.18
C ASP A 160 -15.74 -3.11 6.01
N HIS A 161 -14.96 -3.99 5.39
CA HIS A 161 -14.34 -5.09 6.11
C HIS A 161 -13.31 -4.58 7.12
N TRP A 162 -12.47 -3.61 6.75
CA TRP A 162 -11.49 -3.00 7.65
C TRP A 162 -12.13 -2.46 8.95
N ARG A 163 -13.27 -1.78 8.83
CA ARG A 163 -14.05 -1.28 9.99
C ARG A 163 -14.56 -2.42 10.87
N SER A 164 -14.99 -3.53 10.28
CA SER A 164 -15.49 -4.69 11.02
C SER A 164 -14.40 -5.38 11.88
N LEU A 165 -13.13 -5.20 11.52
CA LEU A 165 -11.98 -5.74 12.24
C LEU A 165 -11.52 -4.87 13.42
N MET A 166 -12.11 -3.69 13.61
CA MET A 166 -11.75 -2.79 14.69
C MET A 166 -12.46 -3.16 16.01
N PRO A 167 -11.89 -2.77 17.17
CA PRO A 167 -12.58 -2.94 18.45
C PRO A 167 -13.92 -2.20 18.48
N ALA A 168 -14.98 -2.86 18.98
CA ALA A 168 -16.31 -2.26 19.10
C ALA A 168 -16.32 -1.02 20.02
N ARG A 169 -15.45 -1.01 21.04
CA ARG A 169 -15.25 0.12 21.96
C ARG A 169 -13.93 0.80 21.64
N MET A 170 -14.01 2.03 21.14
CA MET A 170 -12.86 2.91 20.91
C MET A 170 -13.17 4.35 21.34
N PRO A 171 -12.17 5.16 21.70
CA PRO A 171 -12.38 6.56 22.06
C PRO A 171 -13.01 7.36 20.93
N GLY A 172 -13.81 8.38 21.27
CA GLY A 172 -14.49 9.23 20.29
C GLY A 172 -13.52 9.94 19.33
N GLN A 173 -12.37 10.41 19.83
CA GLN A 173 -11.32 11.03 19.00
C GLN A 173 -10.78 10.04 17.95
N THR A 174 -10.53 8.79 18.35
CA THR A 174 -10.04 7.71 17.47
C THR A 174 -11.08 7.38 16.41
N ARG A 175 -12.36 7.27 16.80
CA ARG A 175 -13.47 7.07 15.86
C ARG A 175 -13.57 8.21 14.84
N THR A 176 -13.46 9.47 15.27
CA THR A 176 -13.46 10.63 14.37
C THR A 176 -12.26 10.60 13.43
N GLY A 177 -11.06 10.26 13.92
CA GLY A 177 -9.86 10.15 13.10
C GLY A 177 -9.96 9.04 12.04
N VAL A 178 -10.54 7.88 12.39
CA VAL A 178 -10.84 6.81 11.45
C VAL A 178 -11.80 7.28 10.36
N ALA A 179 -12.93 7.90 10.73
CA ALA A 179 -13.90 8.40 9.76
C ALA A 179 -13.31 9.49 8.82
N GLU A 180 -12.39 10.33 9.32
CA GLU A 180 -11.67 11.29 8.47
C GLU A 180 -10.68 10.62 7.52
N LEU A 181 -10.02 9.54 7.95
CA LEU A 181 -9.13 8.76 7.10
C LEU A 181 -9.91 8.08 5.95
N GLU A 182 -11.02 7.44 6.27
CA GLU A 182 -11.93 6.79 5.30
C GLU A 182 -12.40 7.78 4.24
N ARG A 183 -12.94 8.92 4.69
CA ARG A 183 -13.41 9.98 3.80
C ARG A 183 -12.29 10.46 2.89
N SER A 184 -11.10 10.70 3.45
CA SER A 184 -9.94 11.15 2.67
C SER A 184 -9.52 10.14 1.60
N ALA A 185 -9.57 8.83 1.89
CA ALA A 185 -9.24 7.77 0.94
C ALA A 185 -10.28 7.65 -0.18
N LEU A 186 -11.57 7.67 0.17
CA LEU A 186 -12.68 7.60 -0.80
C LEU A 186 -12.70 8.83 -1.72
N ASP A 187 -12.54 10.04 -1.15
CA ASP A 187 -12.47 11.28 -1.92
C ASP A 187 -11.30 11.25 -2.90
N GLN A 188 -10.15 10.72 -2.48
CA GLN A 188 -8.97 10.60 -3.32
C GLN A 188 -9.20 9.68 -4.54
N VAL A 189 -9.82 8.51 -4.34
CA VAL A 189 -10.11 7.59 -5.45
C VAL A 189 -11.14 8.18 -6.41
N ARG A 190 -12.19 8.80 -5.88
CA ARG A 190 -13.21 9.48 -6.70
C ARG A 190 -12.62 10.61 -7.54
N ALA A 191 -11.76 11.44 -6.94
CA ALA A 191 -11.09 12.52 -7.65
C ALA A 191 -10.09 11.99 -8.68
N ALA A 192 -9.36 10.91 -8.37
CA ALA A 192 -8.40 10.32 -9.30
C ALA A 192 -9.08 9.74 -10.55
N ALA A 193 -10.25 9.10 -10.41
CA ALA A 193 -10.98 8.47 -11.50
C ALA A 193 -11.40 9.44 -12.63
N THR A 194 -11.55 10.73 -12.32
CA THR A 194 -11.97 11.77 -13.29
C THR A 194 -10.84 12.73 -13.67
N SER A 195 -9.62 12.51 -13.14
CA SER A 195 -8.50 13.44 -13.28
C SER A 195 -7.63 13.18 -14.52
N VAL A 196 -7.06 14.26 -15.05
CA VAL A 196 -5.99 14.23 -16.07
C VAL A 196 -4.63 13.94 -15.37
N PRO A 197 -3.62 13.34 -16.05
CA PRO A 197 -2.38 12.88 -15.38
C PRO A 197 -1.64 13.91 -14.52
N ALA A 198 -1.59 15.19 -14.91
CA ALA A 198 -0.94 16.24 -14.12
C ALA A 198 -1.63 16.44 -12.76
N SER A 199 -2.96 16.51 -12.76
CA SER A 199 -3.78 16.65 -11.55
C SER A 199 -3.70 15.42 -10.65
N SER A 200 -3.42 14.22 -11.20
CA SER A 200 -3.22 13.00 -10.41
C SER A 200 -2.02 13.08 -9.46
N VAL A 201 -0.96 13.82 -9.83
CA VAL A 201 0.20 14.04 -8.95
C VAL A 201 -0.16 14.98 -7.80
N GLU A 202 -0.90 16.06 -8.09
CA GLU A 202 -1.37 17.03 -7.10
C GLU A 202 -2.31 16.38 -6.09
N LEU A 203 -3.32 15.63 -6.56
CA LEU A 203 -4.25 14.88 -5.71
C LEU A 203 -3.50 13.93 -4.76
N ARG A 204 -2.50 13.19 -5.26
CA ARG A 204 -1.68 12.32 -4.41
C ARG A 204 -0.88 13.09 -3.36
N ASN A 205 -0.37 14.28 -3.70
CA ASN A 205 0.33 15.14 -2.75
C ASN A 205 -0.62 15.69 -1.69
N GLU A 206 -1.82 16.12 -2.06
CA GLU A 206 -2.84 16.56 -1.10
C GLU A 206 -3.25 15.45 -0.14
N PHE A 207 -3.49 14.24 -0.66
CA PHE A 207 -3.81 13.08 0.16
C PHE A 207 -2.66 12.77 1.13
N ARG A 208 -1.41 12.78 0.66
CA ARG A 208 -0.23 12.62 1.52
C ARG A 208 -0.18 13.67 2.64
N LEU A 209 -0.46 14.95 2.34
CA LEU A 209 -0.50 16.02 3.36
C LEU A 209 -1.63 15.80 4.37
N ARG A 210 -2.81 15.34 3.94
CA ARG A 210 -3.93 14.97 4.84
C ARG A 210 -3.53 13.86 5.79
N LEU A 211 -2.91 12.79 5.27
CA LEU A 211 -2.41 11.68 6.10
C LEU A 211 -1.33 12.13 7.10
N GLN A 212 -0.41 13.01 6.71
CA GLN A 212 0.58 13.58 7.63
C GLN A 212 -0.08 14.39 8.75
N ARG A 213 -1.13 15.16 8.45
CA ARG A 213 -1.90 15.88 9.47
C ARG A 213 -2.61 14.92 10.42
N LEU A 214 -3.26 13.87 9.91
CA LEU A 214 -3.90 12.85 10.74
C LEU A 214 -2.90 12.14 11.65
N PHE A 215 -1.75 11.73 11.10
CA PHE A 215 -0.64 11.13 11.85
C PHE A 215 -0.20 11.99 13.03
N ARG A 216 -0.03 13.30 12.82
CA ARG A 216 0.42 14.23 13.87
C ARG A 216 -0.68 14.54 14.89
N ARG A 217 -1.91 14.75 14.42
CA ARG A 217 -3.05 15.15 15.28
C ARG A 217 -3.47 14.03 16.22
N HIS A 218 -3.36 12.78 15.79
CA HIS A 218 -3.80 11.60 16.52
C HIS A 218 -2.63 10.77 17.04
N ALA A 219 -1.55 11.42 17.49
CA ALA A 219 -0.43 10.74 18.14
C ALA A 219 -0.92 9.88 19.33
N LEU A 220 -0.24 8.76 19.57
CA LEU A 220 -0.60 7.77 20.60
C LEU A 220 -1.99 7.14 20.40
N SER A 221 -2.35 6.84 19.14
CA SER A 221 -3.61 6.15 18.81
C SER A 221 -3.46 5.22 17.60
N ALA A 222 -4.47 4.38 17.37
CA ALA A 222 -4.57 3.57 16.16
C ALA A 222 -4.57 4.39 14.86
N VAL A 223 -5.11 5.62 14.89
CA VAL A 223 -5.17 6.50 13.70
C VAL A 223 -3.76 6.88 13.23
N ALA A 224 -2.79 7.04 14.14
CA ALA A 224 -1.41 7.27 13.76
C ALA A 224 -0.80 6.05 13.04
N LEU A 225 -1.08 4.83 13.50
CA LEU A 225 -0.64 3.60 12.83
C LEU A 225 -1.27 3.47 11.44
N PHE A 226 -2.59 3.68 11.31
CA PHE A 226 -3.27 3.63 10.02
C PHE A 226 -2.74 4.69 9.05
N SER A 227 -2.56 5.93 9.53
CA SER A 227 -2.01 7.02 8.72
C SER A 227 -0.58 6.72 8.28
N HIS A 228 0.22 6.10 9.14
CA HIS A 228 1.59 5.68 8.82
C HIS A 228 1.63 4.56 7.78
N LEU A 229 0.78 3.54 7.92
CA LEU A 229 0.66 2.46 6.93
C LEU A 229 0.17 3.02 5.59
N ALA A 230 -0.84 3.89 5.57
CA ALA A 230 -1.31 4.53 4.35
C ALA A 230 -0.23 5.40 3.68
N LEU A 231 0.54 6.16 4.47
CA LEU A 231 1.69 6.93 3.95
C LEU A 231 2.78 6.02 3.37
N THR A 232 3.06 4.90 4.04
CA THR A 232 4.07 3.95 3.58
C THR A 232 3.60 3.24 2.31
N ALA A 233 2.33 2.84 2.23
CA ALA A 233 1.74 2.27 1.02
C ALA A 233 1.92 3.22 -0.18
N LEU A 234 1.68 4.53 -0.02
CA LEU A 234 1.94 5.51 -1.08
C LEU A 234 3.42 5.56 -1.51
N ASP A 235 4.35 5.42 -0.57
CA ASP A 235 5.77 5.42 -0.87
C ASP A 235 6.19 4.11 -1.57
N VAL A 236 5.61 2.98 -1.17
CA VAL A 236 5.83 1.66 -1.80
C VAL A 236 5.24 1.62 -3.22
N GLU A 237 4.04 2.18 -3.41
CA GLU A 237 3.42 2.35 -4.73
C GLU A 237 4.31 3.19 -5.66
N ARG A 238 4.87 4.29 -5.14
CA ARG A 238 5.80 5.14 -5.87
C ARG A 238 7.11 4.42 -6.20
N LEU A 239 7.67 3.69 -5.23
CA LEU A 239 8.86 2.85 -5.42
C LEU A 239 8.63 1.84 -6.53
N ARG A 240 7.52 1.09 -6.48
CA ARG A 240 7.16 0.11 -7.51
C ARG A 240 7.10 0.77 -8.89
N GLY A 241 6.42 1.91 -9.00
CA GLY A 241 6.33 2.67 -10.25
C GLY A 241 7.70 3.06 -10.80
N ALA A 242 8.60 3.58 -9.95
CA ALA A 242 9.96 3.95 -10.34
C ALA A 242 10.79 2.74 -10.81
N LEU A 243 10.71 1.61 -10.12
CA LEU A 243 11.43 0.38 -10.46
C LEU A 243 10.95 -0.19 -11.80
N ILE A 244 9.64 -0.29 -12.01
CA ILE A 244 9.06 -0.82 -13.26
C ILE A 244 9.37 0.12 -14.43
N ALA A 245 9.14 1.43 -14.26
CA ALA A 245 9.39 2.40 -15.32
C ALA A 245 10.86 2.43 -15.75
N SER A 246 11.80 2.38 -14.79
CA SER A 246 13.23 2.30 -15.11
C SER A 246 13.63 0.97 -15.75
N ARG A 247 13.01 -0.15 -15.36
CA ARG A 247 13.24 -1.44 -16.03
C ARG A 247 12.76 -1.43 -17.49
N LEU A 248 11.60 -0.83 -17.75
CA LEU A 248 11.04 -0.70 -19.10
C LEU A 248 11.89 0.22 -20.00
N ARG A 249 12.36 1.36 -19.47
CA ARG A 249 13.28 2.25 -20.20
C ARG A 249 14.57 1.55 -20.59
N GLY A 250 15.17 0.79 -19.65
CA GLY A 250 16.38 0.02 -19.92
C GLY A 250 16.22 -1.05 -21.00
N ILE A 251 15.02 -1.64 -21.16
CA ILE A 251 14.73 -2.57 -22.26
C ILE A 251 14.68 -1.82 -23.59
N GLY A 252 13.99 -0.68 -23.63
CA GLY A 252 13.84 0.14 -24.83
C GLY A 252 15.15 0.81 -25.31
N ALA A 253 16.11 1.04 -24.42
CA ALA A 253 17.43 1.59 -24.78
C ALA A 253 18.38 0.54 -25.39
N THR A 254 18.05 -0.75 -25.27
CA THR A 254 18.87 -1.88 -25.80
C THR A 254 18.32 -2.50 -27.08
N ALA A 255 17.18 -1.99 -27.58
CA ALA A 255 16.54 -2.39 -28.84
C ALA A 255 16.83 -1.34 -29.93
#